data_AF-A0A5C7LDT8-F1
#
_entry.id   AF-A0A5C7LDT8-F1
#
_cell.length_a   1.000
_cell.length_b   1.000
_cell.length_c   1.000
_cell.angle_alpha   90.00
_cell.angle_beta   90.00
_cell.angle_gamma   90.00
#
_symmetry.space_group_name_H-M   'P 1'
#
loop_
_entity.id
_entity.type
_entity.pdbx_description
1 polymer ?
#
loop_
_entity_poly.entity_id
_entity_poly.type
_entity_poly.pdbx_seq_one_letter_code
_entity_poly.pdbx_strand_id
1 'polypeptide(L)'
;MELLTKVSILGFALVWSCAFLVMLCYRRKEERLYQDWNVEKDKVRGQTIAMPVIEGQIRVLDAKYEPLIQEIERKKKFIKDILPFMSSK
;
A
#
# COMPACT_ATOMS: atom_id res chain seq x y z
N MET A 1 -12.47 -40.29 -4.23
CA MET A 1 -12.97 -38.93 -4.56
C MET A 1 -12.73 -37.90 -3.46
N GLU A 2 -12.65 -38.27 -2.17
CA GLU A 2 -12.47 -37.30 -1.06
C GLU A 2 -11.06 -36.70 -0.89
N LEU A 3 -10.00 -37.35 -1.42
CA LEU A 3 -8.64 -36.81 -1.32
C LEU A 3 -8.43 -35.61 -2.26
N LEU A 4 -9.04 -35.63 -3.44
CA LEU A 4 -8.91 -34.56 -4.45
C LEU A 4 -9.57 -33.25 -4.02
N THR A 5 -10.70 -33.32 -3.31
CA THR A 5 -11.40 -32.15 -2.77
C THR A 5 -10.62 -31.51 -1.62
N LYS A 6 -10.00 -32.29 -0.73
CA LYS A 6 -9.17 -31.76 0.37
C LYS A 6 -7.92 -31.02 -0.14
N VAL A 7 -7.28 -31.53 -1.20
CA VAL A 7 -6.11 -30.88 -1.82
C VAL A 7 -6.49 -29.54 -2.48
N SER A 8 -7.66 -29.45 -3.11
CA SER A 8 -8.16 -28.18 -3.68
C SER A 8 -8.48 -27.12 -2.62
N ILE A 9 -9.08 -27.52 -1.49
CA ILE A 9 -9.42 -26.58 -0.40
C ILE A 9 -8.16 -26.04 0.30
N LEU A 10 -7.15 -26.89 0.53
CA LEU A 10 -5.86 -26.48 1.09
C LEU A 10 -5.11 -25.52 0.15
N GLY A 11 -5.11 -25.80 -1.15
CA GLY A 11 -4.55 -24.90 -2.17
C GLY A 11 -5.24 -23.52 -2.16
N PHE A 12 -6.57 -23.51 -2.04
CA PHE A 12 -7.36 -22.29 -1.99
C PHE A 12 -7.05 -21.43 -0.74
N ALA A 13 -6.99 -22.06 0.43
CA ALA A 13 -6.66 -21.37 1.69
C ALA A 13 -5.24 -20.78 1.67
N LEU A 14 -4.28 -21.46 1.06
CA LEU A 14 -2.91 -20.96 0.89
C LEU A 14 -2.85 -19.72 -0.03
N VAL A 15 -3.58 -19.72 -1.15
CA VAL A 15 -3.61 -18.56 -2.06
C VAL A 15 -4.24 -17.34 -1.38
N TRP A 16 -5.35 -17.53 -0.66
CA TRP A 16 -6.03 -16.46 0.07
C TRP A 16 -5.20 -15.90 1.22
N SER A 17 -4.59 -16.77 2.02
CA SER A 17 -3.72 -16.32 3.12
C SER A 17 -2.47 -15.60 2.61
N CYS A 18 -1.89 -16.05 1.49
CA CYS A 18 -0.76 -15.37 0.85
C CYS A 18 -1.17 -13.98 0.32
N ALA A 19 -2.30 -13.87 -0.39
CA ALA A 19 -2.80 -12.59 -0.88
C ALA A 19 -3.14 -11.62 0.27
N PHE A 20 -3.69 -12.14 1.37
CA PHE A 20 -3.97 -11.37 2.58
C PHE A 20 -2.69 -10.85 3.24
N LEU A 21 -1.65 -11.69 3.38
CA LEU A 21 -0.35 -11.27 3.88
C LEU A 21 0.29 -10.18 3.03
N VAL A 22 0.23 -10.32 1.70
CA VAL A 22 0.74 -9.31 0.77
C VAL A 22 -0.03 -7.99 0.92
N MET A 23 -1.35 -8.04 1.06
CA MET A 23 -2.19 -6.86 1.34
C MET A 23 -1.82 -6.17 2.66
N LEU A 24 -1.54 -6.93 3.73
CA LEU A 24 -1.08 -6.39 5.01
C LEU A 24 0.30 -5.73 4.88
N CYS A 25 1.22 -6.32 4.11
CA CYS A 25 2.52 -5.72 3.82
C CYS A 25 2.38 -4.38 3.09
N TYR A 26 1.52 -4.30 2.08
CA TYR A 26 1.25 -3.04 1.39
C TYR A 26 0.61 -1.99 2.31
N ARG A 27 -0.33 -2.39 3.16
CA ARG A 27 -0.95 -1.49 4.14
C ARG A 27 0.08 -0.92 5.12
N ARG A 28 0.97 -1.76 5.66
CA ARG A 28 2.07 -1.28 6.54
C ARG A 28 3.03 -0.34 5.81
N LYS A 29 3.33 -0.62 4.55
CA LYS A 29 4.22 0.23 3.74
C LYS A 29 3.59 1.60 3.47
N GLU A 30 2.30 1.62 3.17
CA GLU A 30 1.50 2.83 3.00
C GLU A 30 1.45 3.65 4.31
N GLU A 31 1.13 3.03 5.45
CA GLU A 31 1.10 3.71 6.75
C GLU A 31 2.46 4.34 7.10
N ARG A 32 3.58 3.64 6.82
CA ARG A 32 4.92 4.22 7.00
C ARG A 32 5.18 5.43 6.10
N LEU A 33 4.80 5.35 4.82
CA LEU A 33 4.97 6.48 3.90
C LEU A 33 4.15 7.69 4.33
N TYR A 34 2.92 7.50 4.82
CA TYR A 34 2.12 8.59 5.37
C TYR A 34 2.72 9.16 6.66
N GLN A 35 3.26 8.32 7.54
CA GLN A 35 3.97 8.78 8.72
C GLN A 35 5.20 9.60 8.36
N ASP A 36 6.05 9.08 7.47
CA ASP A 36 7.25 9.78 7.01
C ASP A 36 6.91 11.12 6.36
N TRP A 37 5.87 11.14 5.51
CA TRP A 37 5.38 12.35 4.85
C TRP A 37 4.89 13.41 5.84
N ASN A 38 4.10 13.01 6.84
CA ASN A 38 3.62 13.94 7.87
C ASN A 38 4.76 14.46 8.75
N VAL A 39 5.69 13.59 9.16
CA VAL A 39 6.86 13.99 9.94
C VAL A 39 7.74 14.98 9.16
N GLU A 40 7.94 14.78 7.86
CA GLU A 40 8.68 15.72 7.01
C GLU A 40 7.94 17.04 6.84
N LYS A 41 6.61 17.01 6.66
CA LYS A 41 5.77 18.22 6.61
C LYS A 41 5.83 19.02 7.91
N ASP A 42 5.74 18.36 9.05
CA ASP A 42 5.80 19.02 10.36
C ASP A 42 7.18 19.63 10.62
N LYS A 43 8.26 18.97 10.19
CA LYS A 43 9.61 19.55 10.22
C LYS A 43 9.71 20.82 9.38
N VAL A 44 9.17 20.81 8.16
CA VAL A 44 9.17 21.97 7.26
C VAL A 44 8.31 23.11 7.82
N ARG A 45 7.14 22.81 8.40
CA ARG A 45 6.27 23.80 9.06
C ARG A 45 6.87 24.40 10.33
N GLY A 46 7.69 23.64 11.06
CA GLY A 46 8.39 24.11 12.25
C GLY A 46 9.61 24.99 11.97
N GLN A 47 10.01 25.16 10.71
CA GLN A 47 11.14 26.03 10.35
C GLN A 47 10.74 27.49 10.38
N THR A 48 11.57 28.34 11.00
CA THR A 48 11.39 29.80 11.08
C THR A 48 11.75 30.50 9.76
N ILE A 49 11.14 30.05 8.66
CA ILE A 49 11.39 30.57 7.30
C ILE A 49 10.11 31.25 6.80
N ALA A 50 10.23 32.14 5.81
CA ALA A 50 9.09 32.76 5.16
C ALA A 50 8.12 31.70 4.58
N MET A 51 6.83 31.91 4.84
CA MET A 51 5.69 31.09 4.37
C MET A 51 5.79 30.58 2.92
N PRO A 52 6.17 31.39 1.90
CA PRO A 52 6.27 30.90 0.52
C PRO A 52 7.33 29.82 0.30
N VAL A 53 8.40 29.81 1.10
CA VAL A 53 9.46 28.79 1.03
C VAL A 53 8.96 27.47 1.62
N ILE A 54 8.23 27.54 2.73
CA ILE A 54 7.58 26.40 3.38
C ILE A 54 6.59 25.74 2.42
N GLU A 55 5.74 26.52 1.74
CA GLU A 55 4.82 25.98 0.73
C GLU A 55 5.52 25.33 -0.46
N GLY A 56 6.62 25.92 -0.93
CA GLY A 56 7.43 25.33 -2.00
C GLY A 56 7.99 23.98 -1.60
N GLN A 57 8.56 23.87 -0.40
CA GLN A 57 9.09 22.62 0.13
C GLN A 57 8.00 21.56 0.37
N ILE A 58 6.83 21.96 0.87
CA ILE A 58 5.68 21.07 1.01
C ILE A 58 5.23 20.54 -0.37
N ARG A 59 5.17 21.37 -1.41
CA ARG A 59 4.83 20.92 -2.76
C ARG A 59 5.84 19.91 -3.32
N VAL A 60 7.14 20.08 -3.04
CA VAL A 60 8.17 19.11 -3.42
C VAL A 60 7.98 17.78 -2.68
N LEU A 61 7.65 17.83 -1.38
CA LEU A 61 7.33 16.64 -0.59
C LEU A 61 6.09 15.94 -1.16
N ASP A 62 5.02 16.68 -1.45
CA ASP A 62 3.80 16.12 -2.03
C ASP A 62 4.10 15.42 -3.35
N ALA A 63 4.83 16.07 -4.26
CA ALA A 63 5.25 15.48 -5.53
C ALA A 63 6.14 14.23 -5.39
N LYS A 64 6.84 14.07 -4.27
CA LYS A 64 7.68 12.88 -3.99
C LYS A 64 6.86 11.71 -3.44
N TYR A 65 5.97 11.96 -2.48
CA TYR A 65 5.23 10.90 -1.77
C TYR A 65 3.94 10.48 -2.49
N GLU A 66 3.25 11.40 -3.15
CA GLU A 66 2.01 11.13 -3.88
C GLU A 66 2.14 10.01 -4.94
N PRO A 67 3.15 9.99 -5.84
CA PRO A 67 3.29 8.90 -6.81
C PRO A 67 3.59 7.55 -6.14
N LEU A 68 4.31 7.54 -5.01
CA LEU A 68 4.64 6.31 -4.27
C LEU A 68 3.39 5.71 -3.62
N ILE A 69 2.54 6.56 -3.03
CA ILE A 69 1.26 6.14 -2.45
C ILE A 69 0.33 5.61 -3.56
N GLN A 70 0.23 6.33 -4.68
CA GLN A 70 -0.58 5.88 -5.83
C GLN A 70 -0.08 4.55 -6.42
N GLU A 71 1.22 4.29 -6.43
CA GLU A 71 1.77 3.01 -6.89
C GLU A 71 1.34 1.86 -5.98
N ILE A 72 1.37 2.07 -4.65
CA ILE A 72 0.91 1.08 -3.68
C ILE A 72 -0.60 0.85 -3.82
N GLU A 73 -1.39 1.91 -3.99
CA GLU A 73 -2.82 1.81 -4.19
C GLU A 73 -3.16 1.02 -5.46
N ARG A 74 -2.46 1.28 -6.58
CA ARG A 74 -2.57 0.50 -7.82
C ARG A 74 -2.24 -0.98 -7.60
N LYS A 75 -1.16 -1.28 -6.88
CA LYS A 75 -0.78 -2.67 -6.54
C LYS A 75 -1.81 -3.37 -5.67
N LYS A 76 -2.38 -2.67 -4.68
CA LYS A 76 -3.47 -3.20 -3.84
C LYS A 76 -4.73 -3.46 -4.68
N LYS A 77 -5.07 -2.55 -5.59
CA LYS A 77 -6.21 -2.71 -6.50
C LYS A 77 -6.02 -3.92 -7.42
N PHE A 78 -4.85 -4.06 -8.04
CA PHE A 78 -4.52 -5.21 -8.88
C PHE A 78 -4.70 -6.55 -8.15
N ILE A 79 -4.23 -6.65 -6.90
CA ILE A 79 -4.39 -7.87 -6.09
C ILE A 79 -5.87 -8.14 -5.78
N LYS A 80 -6.63 -7.10 -5.40
CA LYS A 80 -8.08 -7.21 -5.17
C LYS A 80 -8.82 -7.62 -6.43
N ASP A 81 -8.41 -7.12 -7.59
CA ASP A 81 -9.04 -7.41 -8.87
C ASP A 81 -8.74 -8.84 -9.32
N ILE A 82 -7.54 -9.38 -9.03
CA ILE A 82 -7.13 -10.75 -9.41
C ILE A 82 -7.59 -11.83 -8.42
N LEU A 83 -7.72 -11.50 -7.13
CA LEU A 83 -8.18 -12.42 -6.09
C LEU A 83 -9.43 -13.25 -6.47
N PRO A 84 -10.50 -12.64 -7.05
CA PRO A 84 -11.67 -13.37 -7.55
C PRO A 84 -11.36 -14.32 -8.71
N PHE A 85 -10.46 -13.96 -9.63
CA PHE A 85 -10.14 -14.77 -10.80
C PHE A 85 -9.18 -15.94 -10.48
N MET A 86 -8.41 -15.85 -9.39
CA MET A 86 -7.64 -16.98 -8.86
C MET A 86 -8.52 -18.06 -8.22
N SER A 87 -9.80 -17.75 -7.95
CA SER A 87 -10.79 -18.65 -7.36
C SER A 87 -11.60 -19.45 -8.39
N SER A 88 -11.44 -19.17 -9.68
CA SER A 88 -12.26 -19.79 -10.74
C SER A 88 -11.44 -20.82 -11.52
N LYS A 89 -11.30 -22.04 -10.99
CA LYS A 89 -11.06 -23.27 -11.75
C LYS A 89 -11.45 -24.50 -10.93
#